data_AF-A0A660LZ88-F1
#
_entry.id   AF-A0A660LZ88-F1
#
_cell.length_a   1.000
_cell.length_b   1.000
_cell.length_c   1.000
_cell.angle_alpha   90.00
_cell.angle_beta   90.00
_cell.angle_gamma   90.00
#
_symmetry.space_group_name_H-M   'P 1'
#
loop_
_entity.id
_entity.type
_entity.pdbx_description
1 polymer ?
#
loop_
_entity_poly.entity_id
_entity_poly.type
_entity_poly.pdbx_seq_one_letter_code
_entity_poly.pdbx_strand_id
1 'polypeptide(L)'
;MKTDPTKASPPTGIYSDKEIAAALASGHIVCDPTPARINGSSVDVTLGYYFYKAGGQGNGKLFNPFDETDVKRYFGDYQVAKPWHEARRQIADQSIANIDTLNGIASDHPVIVLRPNERILAHTHEFIGILPPGTTSMQARSTTGRIGISACYCAGWGDPG
;
A
#
# COMPACT_ATOMS: atom_id res chain seq x y z
N MET A 1 -32.10 23.13 23.74
CA MET A 1 -31.53 23.06 22.37
C MET A 1 -32.16 21.85 21.70
N LYS A 2 -33.12 22.05 20.79
CA LYS A 2 -33.82 20.95 20.12
C LYS A 2 -32.88 20.36 19.07
N THR A 3 -32.49 19.10 19.22
CA THR A 3 -31.74 18.35 18.20
C THR A 3 -32.66 18.13 17.00
N ASP A 4 -32.23 18.59 15.83
CA ASP A 4 -32.93 18.35 14.57
C ASP A 4 -32.99 16.83 14.32
N PRO A 5 -34.18 16.21 14.29
CA PRO A 5 -34.33 14.77 14.12
C PRO A 5 -33.92 14.27 12.73
N THR A 6 -33.58 15.17 11.80
CA THR A 6 -33.14 14.83 10.43
C THR A 6 -31.63 14.65 10.29
N LYS A 7 -30.83 15.02 11.30
CA LYS A 7 -29.38 14.82 11.28
C LYS A 7 -29.06 13.47 11.91
N ALA A 8 -28.92 12.44 11.08
CA ALA A 8 -28.38 11.16 11.53
C ALA A 8 -27.08 11.40 12.30
N SER A 9 -26.98 10.86 13.51
CA SER A 9 -25.75 10.94 14.30
C SER A 9 -24.59 10.36 13.48
N PRO A 10 -23.42 11.01 13.44
CA PRO A 10 -22.27 10.48 12.72
C PRO A 10 -21.93 9.08 13.27
N PRO A 11 -21.53 8.12 12.42
CA PRO A 11 -21.20 6.79 12.88
C PRO A 11 -20.04 6.85 13.89
N THR A 12 -20.19 6.17 15.02
CA THR A 12 -19.19 6.14 16.09
C THR A 12 -18.28 4.91 16.03
N GLY A 13 -18.32 4.16 14.93
CA GLY A 13 -17.60 2.90 14.77
C GLY A 13 -17.07 2.70 13.35
N ILE A 14 -16.76 1.45 13.02
CA ILE A 14 -16.31 1.06 11.68
C ILE A 14 -17.44 1.29 10.67
N TYR A 15 -17.15 1.98 9.58
CA TYR A 15 -18.12 2.28 8.54
C TYR A 15 -18.47 1.03 7.74
N SER A 16 -19.76 0.81 7.49
CA SER A 16 -20.26 -0.11 6.47
C SER A 16 -19.97 0.42 5.07
N ASP A 17 -20.14 -0.43 4.06
CA ASP A 17 -19.99 -0.09 2.65
C ASP A 17 -20.84 1.11 2.21
N LYS A 18 -22.08 1.20 2.69
CA LYS A 18 -22.99 2.34 2.44
C LYS A 18 -22.48 3.62 3.09
N GLU A 19 -21.96 3.53 4.31
CA GLU A 19 -21.39 4.68 5.03
C GLU A 19 -20.08 5.14 4.39
N ILE A 20 -19.22 4.21 3.93
CA ILE A 20 -18.01 4.51 3.15
C ILE A 20 -18.40 5.25 1.86
N ALA A 21 -19.37 4.72 1.12
CA ALA A 21 -19.83 5.35 -0.13
C ALA A 21 -20.40 6.76 0.12
N ALA A 22 -21.21 6.93 1.16
CA ALA A 22 -21.75 8.24 1.55
C ALA A 22 -20.65 9.21 2.02
N ALA A 23 -19.64 8.71 2.73
CA ALA A 23 -18.51 9.51 3.21
C ALA A 23 -17.56 9.92 2.08
N LEU A 24 -17.36 9.08 1.07
CA LEU A 24 -16.66 9.43 -0.17
C LEU A 24 -17.45 10.52 -0.93
N ALA A 25 -18.76 10.35 -1.07
CA ALA A 25 -19.61 11.30 -1.78
C ALA A 25 -19.70 12.67 -1.09
N SER A 26 -19.63 12.70 0.26
CA SER A 26 -19.63 13.94 1.04
C SER A 26 -18.25 14.59 1.19
N GLY A 27 -17.18 13.92 0.74
CA GLY A 27 -15.80 14.36 0.93
C GLY A 27 -15.27 14.16 2.36
N HIS A 28 -15.98 13.43 3.22
CA HIS A 28 -15.48 13.06 4.54
C HIS A 28 -14.32 12.05 4.44
N ILE A 29 -14.44 11.08 3.52
CA ILE A 29 -13.30 10.26 3.06
C ILE A 29 -12.82 10.85 1.74
N VAL A 30 -11.52 11.11 1.64
CA VAL A 30 -10.87 11.53 0.41
C VAL A 30 -10.08 10.33 -0.13
N CYS A 31 -10.26 10.02 -1.40
CA CYS A 31 -9.52 8.95 -2.08
C CYS A 31 -9.36 9.32 -3.56
N ASP A 32 -8.11 9.53 -3.98
CA ASP A 32 -7.77 9.88 -5.36
C ASP A 32 -6.71 8.92 -5.93
N PRO A 33 -7.03 8.14 -6.98
CA PRO A 33 -8.33 8.05 -7.64
C PRO A 33 -9.43 7.45 -6.75
N THR A 34 -10.69 7.67 -7.12
CA THR A 34 -11.84 7.04 -6.45
C THR A 34 -11.63 5.52 -6.36
N PRO A 35 -11.90 4.90 -5.20
CA PRO A 35 -11.53 3.51 -5.00
C PRO A 35 -12.31 2.61 -5.96
N ALA A 36 -11.58 1.69 -6.60
CA ALA A 36 -12.18 0.72 -7.52
C ALA A 36 -13.11 -0.26 -6.80
N ARG A 37 -12.93 -0.47 -5.49
CA ARG A 37 -13.67 -1.49 -4.73
C ARG A 37 -13.86 -1.11 -3.26
N ILE A 38 -15.12 -1.17 -2.83
CA ILE A 38 -15.56 -1.08 -1.43
C ILE A 38 -16.05 -2.47 -1.00
N ASN A 39 -15.60 -2.97 0.14
CA ASN A 39 -15.85 -4.34 0.62
C ASN A 39 -16.37 -4.34 2.05
N GLY A 40 -17.69 -4.37 2.26
CA GLY A 40 -18.33 -4.58 3.56
C GLY A 40 -18.07 -3.46 4.57
N SER A 41 -16.82 -3.28 5.00
CA SER A 41 -16.35 -2.21 5.87
C SER A 41 -14.92 -1.74 5.58
N SER A 42 -14.43 -1.94 4.36
CA SER A 42 -13.10 -1.50 3.94
C SER A 42 -13.08 -1.01 2.49
N VAL A 43 -12.02 -0.30 2.15
CA VAL A 43 -11.69 0.10 0.79
C VAL A 43 -10.43 -0.64 0.36
N ASP A 44 -10.42 -1.23 -0.83
CA ASP A 44 -9.20 -1.79 -1.39
C ASP A 44 -8.35 -0.66 -2.01
N VAL A 45 -7.07 -0.64 -1.67
CA VAL A 45 -6.04 0.21 -2.30
C VAL A 45 -5.11 -0.65 -3.15
N THR A 46 -4.44 -0.03 -4.11
CA THR A 46 -3.50 -0.67 -5.02
C THR A 46 -2.07 -0.22 -4.74
N LEU A 47 -1.10 -1.02 -5.17
CA LEU A 47 0.32 -0.74 -4.97
C LEU A 47 0.80 0.32 -5.96
N GLY A 48 1.47 1.36 -5.46
CA GLY A 48 2.08 2.40 -6.27
C GLY A 48 3.28 1.92 -7.07
N TYR A 49 3.70 2.73 -8.05
CA TYR A 49 4.82 2.38 -8.94
C TYR A 49 6.20 2.61 -8.33
N TYR A 50 6.31 3.44 -7.29
CA TYR A 50 7.60 3.81 -6.70
C TYR A 50 7.85 3.02 -5.42
N PHE A 51 9.09 2.57 -5.23
CA PHE A 51 9.47 1.82 -4.04
C PHE A 51 10.96 1.96 -3.73
N TYR A 52 11.33 1.76 -2.47
CA TYR A 52 12.72 1.58 -2.03
C TYR A 52 12.92 0.14 -1.58
N LYS A 53 14.09 -0.43 -1.85
CA LYS A 53 14.48 -1.70 -1.23
C LYS A 53 14.89 -1.43 0.22
N ALA A 54 14.44 -2.28 1.13
CA ALA A 54 14.75 -2.18 2.55
C ALA A 54 15.42 -3.47 3.04
N GLY A 55 16.52 -3.34 3.78
CA GLY A 55 17.23 -4.48 4.36
C GLY A 55 18.19 -5.19 3.41
N GLY A 56 18.69 -4.50 2.38
CA GLY A 56 19.64 -5.06 1.40
C GLY A 56 21.10 -5.13 1.88
N GLN A 57 21.70 -6.32 1.72
CA GLN A 57 23.12 -6.67 1.54
C GLN A 57 24.21 -5.84 2.24
N GLY A 58 24.09 -5.62 3.55
CA GLY A 58 25.23 -5.23 4.38
C GLY A 58 25.37 -6.19 5.56
N ASN A 59 26.34 -7.10 5.52
CA ASN A 59 26.74 -7.89 6.69
C ASN A 59 26.98 -6.95 7.88
N GLY A 60 26.12 -7.00 8.90
CA GLY A 60 26.36 -6.41 10.22
C GLY A 60 26.56 -4.89 10.28
N LYS A 61 25.98 -4.11 9.37
CA LYS A 61 26.07 -2.63 9.46
C LYS A 61 25.01 -2.07 10.41
N LEU A 62 25.45 -1.23 11.35
CA LEU A 62 24.57 -0.41 12.18
C LEU A 62 23.73 0.50 11.28
N PHE A 63 22.43 0.59 11.57
CA PHE A 63 21.52 1.55 10.96
C PHE A 63 21.08 2.55 12.03
N ASN A 64 21.47 3.81 11.86
CA ASN A 64 21.02 4.93 12.68
C ASN A 64 19.86 5.67 11.96
N PRO A 65 18.60 5.48 12.37
CA PRO A 65 17.46 6.14 11.73
C PRO A 65 17.44 7.67 11.93
N PHE A 66 18.30 8.21 12.80
CA PHE A 66 18.40 9.65 13.07
C PHE A 66 19.53 10.35 12.30
N ASP A 67 20.29 9.61 11.48
CA ASP A 67 21.32 10.17 10.59
C ASP A 67 20.85 10.10 9.14
N GLU A 68 20.66 11.26 8.51
CA GLU A 68 20.21 11.38 7.12
C GLU A 68 21.13 10.64 6.13
N THR A 69 22.44 10.64 6.38
CA THR A 69 23.41 9.95 5.52
C THR A 69 23.21 8.44 5.59
N ASP A 70 22.91 7.92 6.79
CA ASP A 70 22.68 6.50 6.99
C ASP A 70 21.33 6.04 6.44
N VAL A 71 20.29 6.87 6.58
CA VAL A 71 18.98 6.64 5.95
C VAL A 71 19.10 6.60 4.43
N LYS A 72 19.80 7.58 3.83
CA LYS A 72 20.06 7.59 2.37
C LYS A 72 20.88 6.37 1.94
N ARG A 73 21.87 5.96 2.72
CA ARG A 73 22.66 4.75 2.45
C ARG A 73 21.80 3.48 2.51
N TYR A 74 20.89 3.39 3.48
CA TYR A 74 20.04 2.22 3.70
C TYR A 74 19.02 2.02 2.58
N PHE A 75 18.31 3.08 2.19
CA PHE A 75 17.26 3.00 1.17
C PHE A 75 17.78 3.20 -0.26
N GLY A 76 18.86 3.98 -0.43
CA GLY A 76 19.35 4.41 -1.73
C GLY A 76 18.35 5.28 -2.48
N ASP A 77 18.37 5.20 -3.80
CA ASP A 77 17.40 5.85 -4.66
C ASP A 77 16.11 5.03 -4.78
N TYR A 78 15.00 5.71 -5.04
CA TYR A 78 13.76 5.03 -5.35
C TYR A 78 13.89 4.27 -6.67
N GLN A 79 13.17 3.17 -6.76
CA GLN A 79 13.00 2.37 -7.95
C GLN A 79 11.57 2.52 -8.47
N VAL A 80 11.41 2.30 -9.77
CA VAL A 80 10.11 2.32 -10.45
C VAL A 80 9.79 0.91 -10.89
N ALA A 81 8.57 0.45 -10.63
CA ALA A 81 8.04 -0.82 -11.11
C ALA A 81 8.11 -0.86 -12.64
N LYS A 82 8.55 -2.00 -13.18
CA LYS A 82 8.79 -2.15 -14.63
C LYS A 82 7.97 -3.30 -15.19
N PRO A 83 7.57 -3.24 -16.47
CA PRO A 83 6.99 -4.39 -17.14
C PRO A 83 7.84 -5.66 -16.99
N TRP A 84 7.21 -6.83 -16.93
CA TRP A 84 7.91 -8.09 -16.69
C TRP A 84 9.08 -8.33 -17.66
N HIS A 85 8.90 -8.01 -18.94
CA HIS A 85 9.92 -8.20 -19.97
C HIS A 85 11.19 -7.36 -19.77
N GLU A 86 11.11 -6.27 -18.98
CA GLU A 86 12.27 -5.50 -18.53
C GLU A 86 12.76 -6.01 -17.17
N ALA A 87 11.86 -6.22 -16.21
CA ALA A 87 12.19 -6.64 -14.85
C ALA A 87 12.98 -7.96 -14.83
N ARG A 88 12.60 -8.93 -15.67
CA ARG A 88 13.25 -10.25 -15.74
C ARG A 88 14.72 -10.19 -16.17
N ARG A 89 15.14 -9.14 -16.89
CA ARG A 89 16.54 -8.98 -17.35
C ARG A 89 17.50 -8.69 -16.20
N GLN A 90 16.98 -8.24 -15.06
CA GLN A 90 17.76 -7.97 -13.84
C GLN A 90 17.82 -9.17 -12.90
N ILE A 91 17.21 -10.30 -13.28
CA ILE A 91 17.21 -11.53 -12.48
C ILE A 91 18.42 -12.36 -12.86
N ALA A 92 19.29 -12.65 -11.88
CA ALA A 92 20.50 -13.44 -12.10
C ALA A 92 20.21 -14.91 -12.44
N ASP A 93 19.17 -15.49 -11.83
CA ASP A 93 18.76 -16.87 -12.06
C ASP A 93 18.13 -17.03 -13.45
N GLN A 94 18.84 -17.74 -14.32
CA GLN A 94 18.42 -17.96 -15.71
C GLN A 94 17.14 -18.78 -15.82
N SER A 95 16.84 -19.67 -14.86
CA SER A 95 15.60 -20.44 -14.88
C SER A 95 14.36 -19.55 -14.75
N ILE A 96 14.51 -18.42 -14.03
CA ILE A 96 13.46 -17.42 -13.84
C ILE A 96 13.50 -16.36 -14.94
N ALA A 97 14.70 -15.90 -15.32
CA ALA A 97 14.86 -14.88 -16.36
C ALA A 97 14.32 -15.34 -17.72
N ASN A 98 14.38 -16.65 -18.01
CA ASN A 98 13.85 -17.25 -19.24
C ASN A 98 12.33 -17.41 -19.27
N ILE A 99 11.61 -17.08 -18.19
CA ILE A 99 10.13 -17.08 -18.21
C ILE A 99 9.66 -15.86 -19.01
N ASP A 100 9.13 -16.09 -20.21
CA ASP A 100 8.71 -15.01 -21.11
C ASP A 100 7.41 -14.32 -20.66
N THR A 101 6.45 -15.09 -20.17
CA THR A 101 5.12 -14.60 -19.78
C THR A 101 4.70 -15.11 -18.42
N LEU A 102 4.05 -14.25 -17.63
CA LEU A 102 3.46 -14.61 -16.34
C LEU A 102 1.95 -14.80 -16.50
N ASN A 103 1.43 -15.95 -16.07
CA ASN A 103 0.00 -16.20 -16.12
C ASN A 103 -0.76 -15.18 -15.27
N GLY A 104 -1.77 -14.54 -15.85
CA GLY A 104 -2.59 -13.53 -15.16
C GLY A 104 -1.99 -12.14 -15.04
N ILE A 105 -0.83 -11.87 -15.67
CA ILE A 105 -0.18 -10.55 -15.68
C ILE A 105 0.13 -10.18 -17.14
N ALA A 106 -0.40 -9.05 -17.60
CA ALA A 106 -0.13 -8.55 -18.96
C ALA A 106 1.35 -8.18 -19.12
N SER A 107 1.87 -8.28 -20.36
CA SER A 107 3.31 -8.11 -20.64
C SER A 107 3.83 -6.70 -20.39
N ASP A 108 2.96 -5.71 -20.47
CA ASP A 108 3.18 -4.28 -20.22
C ASP A 108 2.82 -3.87 -18.79
N HIS A 109 2.18 -4.74 -18.01
CA HIS A 109 1.82 -4.44 -16.63
C HIS A 109 3.09 -4.34 -15.77
N PRO A 110 3.29 -3.23 -15.04
CA PRO A 110 4.47 -3.05 -14.21
C PRO A 110 4.44 -3.98 -13.00
N VAL A 111 5.59 -4.55 -12.69
CA VAL A 111 5.78 -5.49 -11.58
C VAL A 111 6.93 -5.07 -10.67
N ILE A 112 6.81 -5.42 -9.41
CA ILE A 112 7.90 -5.36 -8.42
C ILE A 112 8.25 -6.79 -8.04
N VAL A 113 9.46 -7.22 -8.39
CA VAL A 113 9.94 -8.58 -8.10
C VAL A 113 10.56 -8.59 -6.71
N LEU A 114 9.98 -9.38 -5.80
CA LEU A 114 10.47 -9.59 -4.44
C LEU A 114 10.96 -11.02 -4.26
N ARG A 115 12.13 -11.19 -3.65
CA ARG A 115 12.60 -12.49 -3.19
C ARG A 115 12.02 -12.82 -1.81
N PRO A 116 11.98 -14.11 -1.42
CA PRO A 116 11.69 -14.48 -0.05
C PRO A 116 12.55 -13.69 0.94
N ASN A 117 11.92 -13.17 1.99
CA ASN A 117 12.53 -12.33 3.04
C ASN A 117 13.03 -10.94 2.60
N GLU A 118 12.80 -10.51 1.36
CA GLU A 118 13.03 -9.11 0.97
C GLU A 118 11.90 -8.22 1.49
N ARG A 119 12.26 -6.98 1.86
CA ARG A 119 11.31 -5.93 2.25
C ARG A 119 11.48 -4.73 1.32
N ILE A 120 10.38 -4.03 1.10
CA ILE A 120 10.38 -2.75 0.41
C ILE A 120 9.62 -1.72 1.24
N LEU A 121 10.02 -0.46 1.11
CA LEU A 121 9.18 0.67 1.44
C LEU A 121 8.44 1.06 0.16
N ALA A 122 7.12 1.00 0.18
CA ALA A 122 6.27 1.34 -0.95
C ALA A 122 5.14 2.25 -0.50
N HIS A 123 4.34 2.71 -1.45
CA HIS A 123 3.17 3.55 -1.21
C HIS A 123 1.95 2.97 -1.91
N THR A 124 0.76 3.40 -1.51
CA THR A 124 -0.47 3.14 -2.24
C THR A 124 -0.53 3.99 -3.51
N HIS A 125 -1.16 3.48 -4.56
CA HIS A 125 -1.42 4.29 -5.74
C HIS A 125 -2.40 5.42 -5.40
N GLU A 126 -3.41 5.12 -4.58
CA GLU A 126 -4.39 6.07 -4.11
C GLU A 126 -3.82 6.95 -3.00
N PHE A 127 -4.12 8.25 -3.08
CA PHE A 127 -4.04 9.17 -1.96
C PHE A 127 -5.34 9.06 -1.17
N ILE A 128 -5.31 8.37 -0.02
CA ILE A 128 -6.50 8.06 0.78
C ILE A 128 -6.38 8.60 2.21
N GLY A 129 -7.45 9.20 2.71
CA GLY A 129 -7.53 9.75 4.06
C GLY A 129 -8.97 10.00 4.50
N ILE A 130 -9.14 10.40 5.76
CA ILE A 130 -10.43 10.76 6.34
C ILE A 130 -10.29 12.03 7.16
N LEU A 131 -11.25 12.93 7.06
CA LEU A 131 -11.25 14.18 7.84
C LEU A 131 -11.65 13.94 9.30
N PRO A 132 -11.24 14.80 10.24
CA PRO A 132 -11.72 14.74 11.62
C PRO A 132 -13.26 14.78 11.69
N PRO A 133 -13.89 13.98 12.57
CA PRO A 133 -13.29 13.20 13.66
C PRO A 133 -12.94 11.74 13.30
N GLY A 134 -12.90 11.37 12.01
CA GLY A 134 -12.62 10.01 11.57
C GLY A 134 -11.13 9.62 11.67
N THR A 135 -10.85 8.32 11.72
CA THR A 135 -9.50 7.74 11.59
C THR A 135 -9.57 6.51 10.70
N THR A 136 -8.43 6.07 10.16
CA THR A 136 -8.34 4.87 9.32
C THR A 136 -7.30 3.90 9.85
N SER A 137 -7.40 2.64 9.41
CA SER A 137 -6.30 1.70 9.54
C SER A 137 -6.12 0.90 8.25
N MET A 138 -4.87 0.59 7.92
CA MET A 138 -4.49 -0.18 6.75
C MET A 138 -4.11 -1.61 7.16
N GLN A 139 -4.60 -2.59 6.41
CA GLN A 139 -4.38 -4.02 6.66
C GLN A 139 -4.09 -4.74 5.34
N ALA A 140 -3.31 -5.82 5.40
CA ALA A 140 -3.15 -6.71 4.26
C ALA A 140 -4.44 -7.50 3.99
N ARG A 141 -4.68 -7.85 2.73
CA ARG A 141 -5.80 -8.75 2.38
C ARG A 141 -5.51 -10.15 2.91
N SER A 142 -6.53 -10.85 3.41
CA SER A 142 -6.33 -12.21 3.94
C SER A 142 -5.74 -13.17 2.91
N THR A 143 -6.07 -13.01 1.62
CA THR A 143 -5.48 -13.80 0.52
C THR A 143 -3.98 -13.59 0.37
N THR A 144 -3.50 -12.35 0.52
CA THR A 144 -2.06 -12.06 0.43
C THR A 144 -1.33 -12.51 1.69
N GLY A 145 -1.95 -12.33 2.86
CA GLY A 145 -1.41 -12.82 4.13
C GLY A 145 -1.22 -14.35 4.16
N ARG A 146 -2.15 -15.11 3.56
CA ARG A 146 -2.05 -16.59 3.46
C ARG A 146 -0.87 -17.09 2.63
N ILE A 147 -0.30 -16.25 1.75
CA ILE A 147 0.87 -16.59 0.94
C ILE A 147 2.15 -15.89 1.44
N GLY A 148 2.13 -15.36 2.67
CA GLY A 148 3.30 -14.75 3.30
C GLY A 148 3.61 -13.32 2.86
N ILE A 149 2.67 -12.65 2.19
CA ILE A 149 2.80 -11.22 1.86
C ILE A 149 2.14 -10.41 2.97
N SER A 150 2.97 -9.65 3.68
CA SER A 150 2.53 -8.72 4.74
C SER A 150 2.67 -7.28 4.27
N ALA A 151 1.70 -6.47 4.64
CA ALA A 151 1.74 -5.01 4.52
C ALA A 151 1.50 -4.39 5.89
N CYS A 152 2.10 -3.22 6.16
CA CYS A 152 1.76 -2.37 7.31
C CYS A 152 1.95 -3.05 8.67
N TYR A 153 3.13 -3.64 8.90
CA TYR A 153 3.49 -4.44 10.08
C TYR A 153 2.82 -4.00 11.39
N CYS A 154 3.37 -2.97 12.06
CA CYS A 154 2.86 -2.46 13.34
C CYS A 154 2.43 -0.99 13.29
N ALA A 155 2.48 -0.37 12.11
CA ALA A 155 2.21 1.04 11.89
C ALA A 155 1.16 1.22 10.79
N GLY A 156 -0.05 0.70 11.03
CA GLY A 156 -1.16 0.74 10.09
C GLY A 156 -2.16 1.88 10.33
N TRP A 157 -1.98 2.72 11.35
CA TRP A 157 -2.92 3.80 11.67
C TRP A 157 -2.75 4.99 10.71
N GLY A 158 -3.86 5.44 10.15
CA GLY A 158 -3.97 6.70 9.42
C GLY A 158 -4.68 7.72 10.30
N ASP A 159 -3.91 8.69 10.79
CA ASP A 159 -4.41 9.77 11.62
C ASP A 159 -5.43 10.65 10.85
N PRO A 160 -6.34 11.34 11.56
CA PRO A 160 -7.25 12.30 10.93
C PRO A 160 -6.51 13.47 10.27
N GLY A 161 -6.90 13.86 9.05
CA GLY A 161 -6.33 15.00 8.30
C GLY A 161 -5.59 14.59 7.04
#